data_AF-T1B549-F1
#
_entry.id   AF-T1B549-F1
#
_cell.length_a   1.000
_cell.length_b   1.000
_cell.length_c   1.000
_cell.angle_alpha   90.00
_cell.angle_beta   90.00
_cell.angle_gamma   90.00
#
_symmetry.space_group_name_H-M   'P 1'
#
loop_
_entity.id
_entity.type
_entity.pdbx_description
1 polymer ?
#
loop_
_entity_poly.entity_id
_entity_poly.type
_entity_poly.pdbx_seq_one_letter_code
_entity_poly.pdbx_strand_id
1 'polypeptide(L)'
;MRVVVEYEAQSRIEGEVQQMPADFPVVELTEVLAGRRQARTNERDVTIFDSVGFALEDFSALRYVYRLHRERRGERLDIDLIPDLQNPKDLFSLIGSHRSLRERPAELAEVARA
;
A
#
# COMPACT_ATOMS: atom_id res chain seq x y z
N MET A 1 -5.38 23.98 -20.56
CA MET A 1 -4.89 22.71 -19.99
C MET A 1 -5.36 22.63 -18.56
N ARG A 2 -5.82 21.46 -18.10
CA ARG A 2 -6.20 21.25 -16.69
C ARG A 2 -5.40 20.08 -16.13
N VAL A 3 -4.81 20.28 -14.95
CA VAL A 3 -4.04 19.25 -14.24
C VAL A 3 -4.89 18.75 -13.08
N VAL A 4 -5.05 17.43 -13.01
CA VAL A 4 -5.69 16.71 -11.91
C VAL A 4 -4.61 15.99 -11.13
N VAL A 5 -4.65 16.06 -9.81
CA VAL A 5 -3.67 15.45 -8.89
C VAL A 5 -4.36 14.55 -7.88
N GLU A 6 -3.64 13.61 -7.28
CA GLU A 6 -4.17 12.73 -6.22
C GLU A 6 -4.30 13.47 -4.89
N TYR A 7 -3.18 14.05 -4.41
CA TYR A 7 -3.08 14.85 -3.20
C TYR A 7 -2.18 16.05 -3.45
N GLU A 8 -2.75 17.25 -3.42
CA GLU A 8 -2.07 18.45 -3.91
C GLU A 8 -0.73 18.69 -3.21
N ALA A 9 -0.69 18.63 -1.87
CA ALA A 9 0.52 18.95 -1.13
C ALA A 9 1.72 18.07 -1.50
N GLN A 10 1.49 16.79 -1.82
CA GLN A 10 2.53 15.86 -2.28
C GLN A 10 2.89 16.10 -3.76
N SER A 11 1.90 16.26 -4.64
CA SER A 11 2.15 16.51 -6.07
C SER A 11 2.94 17.81 -6.31
N ARG A 12 2.81 18.83 -5.44
CA ARG A 12 3.64 20.05 -5.50
C ARG A 12 5.14 19.80 -5.30
N ILE A 13 5.50 18.68 -4.68
CA ILE A 13 6.89 18.31 -4.36
C ILE A 13 7.39 17.24 -5.34
N GLU A 14 6.54 16.28 -5.69
CA GLU A 14 6.95 15.05 -6.39
C GLU A 14 6.44 14.96 -7.84
N GLY A 15 5.34 15.66 -8.16
CA GLY A 15 4.66 15.56 -9.46
C GLY A 15 5.20 16.53 -10.50
N GLU A 16 4.72 16.43 -11.73
CA GLU A 16 5.10 17.34 -12.82
C GLU A 16 4.73 18.80 -12.53
N VAL A 17 3.67 19.03 -11.73
CA VAL A 17 3.28 20.37 -11.31
C VAL A 17 4.37 21.12 -10.52
N GLN A 18 5.40 20.44 -10.01
CA GLN A 18 6.58 21.07 -9.41
C GLN A 18 7.31 22.02 -10.37
N GLN A 19 7.15 21.85 -11.69
CA GLN A 19 7.74 22.71 -12.73
C GLN A 19 6.93 24.00 -12.96
N MET A 20 5.75 24.11 -12.35
CA MET A 20 4.84 25.25 -12.49
C MET A 20 4.97 26.20 -11.28
N PRO A 21 4.52 27.46 -11.40
CA PRO A 21 4.40 28.35 -10.26
C PRO A 21 3.60 27.73 -9.10
N ALA A 22 3.93 28.11 -7.86
CA ALA A 22 3.30 27.54 -6.66
C ALA A 22 1.77 27.75 -6.61
N ASP A 23 1.27 28.82 -7.24
CA ASP A 23 -0.14 29.17 -7.36
C ASP A 23 -0.81 28.60 -8.62
N PHE A 24 -0.09 27.83 -9.46
CA PHE A 24 -0.65 27.22 -10.64
C PHE A 24 -1.83 26.30 -10.26
N PRO A 25 -3.03 26.45 -10.83
CA PRO A 25 -4.21 25.76 -10.36
C PRO A 25 -4.18 24.27 -10.71
N VAL A 26 -4.43 23.44 -9.70
CA VAL A 26 -4.71 21.99 -9.85
C VAL A 26 -6.10 21.66 -9.34
N VAL A 27 -6.61 20.49 -9.69
CA VAL A 27 -7.86 19.94 -9.16
C VAL A 27 -7.55 18.60 -8.51
N GLU A 28 -7.98 18.38 -7.28
CA GLU A 28 -7.83 17.05 -6.67
C GLU A 28 -8.81 16.05 -7.27
N LEU A 29 -8.34 14.84 -7.57
CA LEU A 29 -9.13 13.76 -8.15
C LEU A 29 -10.36 13.44 -7.29
N THR A 30 -10.25 13.56 -5.96
CA THR A 30 -11.36 13.35 -5.04
C THR A 30 -12.52 14.33 -5.26
N GLU A 31 -12.25 15.58 -5.65
CA GLU A 31 -13.29 16.54 -5.99
C GLU A 31 -13.99 16.21 -7.30
N VAL A 32 -13.24 15.64 -8.26
CA VAL A 32 -13.79 15.17 -9.54
C VAL A 32 -14.70 13.97 -9.32
N LEU A 33 -14.22 12.97 -8.59
CA LEU A 33 -14.99 11.76 -8.29
C LEU A 33 -16.24 12.05 -7.45
N ALA A 34 -16.18 13.07 -6.58
CA ALA A 34 -17.34 13.53 -5.81
C ALA A 34 -18.30 14.45 -6.59
N GLY A 35 -18.01 14.76 -7.86
CA GLY A 35 -18.84 15.65 -8.68
C GLY A 35 -18.78 17.14 -8.29
N ARG A 36 -17.84 17.53 -7.42
CA ARG A 36 -17.67 18.94 -6.98
C ARG A 36 -16.90 19.79 -7.99
N ARG A 37 -16.07 19.15 -8.82
CA ARG A 37 -15.32 19.77 -9.92
C ARG A 37 -15.40 18.90 -11.17
N GLN A 38 -15.31 19.52 -12.34
CA GLN A 38 -15.17 18.79 -13.61
C GLN A 38 -13.70 18.75 -14.01
N ALA A 39 -13.18 17.59 -14.41
CA ALA A 39 -11.82 17.49 -14.99
C ALA A 39 -11.82 17.91 -16.47
N ARG A 40 -12.74 17.37 -17.27
CA ARG A 40 -12.92 17.70 -18.68
C ARG A 40 -14.23 18.47 -18.85
N THR A 41 -14.20 19.58 -19.57
CA THR A 41 -15.38 20.42 -19.83
C THR A 41 -15.82 20.39 -21.30
N ASN A 42 -14.93 20.05 -22.22
CA ASN A 42 -15.25 19.85 -23.64
C ASN A 42 -14.27 18.86 -24.32
N GLU A 43 -14.56 18.48 -25.57
CA GLU A 43 -13.77 17.51 -26.36
C GLU A 43 -12.37 18.00 -26.71
N ARG A 44 -12.17 19.32 -26.83
CA ARG A 44 -10.87 19.93 -27.17
C ARG A 44 -9.98 20.15 -25.95
N ASP A 45 -10.48 19.90 -24.74
CA ASP A 45 -9.69 20.06 -23.53
C ASP A 45 -8.54 19.04 -23.47
N VAL A 46 -7.33 19.54 -23.22
CA VAL A 46 -6.20 18.72 -22.79
C VAL A 46 -6.22 18.64 -21.27
N THR A 47 -6.40 17.43 -20.76
CA THR A 47 -6.41 17.09 -19.33
C THR A 47 -5.22 16.21 -19.01
N ILE A 48 -4.44 16.58 -18.00
CA ILE A 48 -3.32 15.78 -17.50
C ILE A 48 -3.71 15.26 -16.12
N PHE A 49 -3.50 13.97 -15.89
CA PHE A 49 -3.49 13.40 -14.55
C PHE A 49 -2.03 13.25 -14.14
N ASP A 50 -1.60 14.11 -13.22
CA ASP A 50 -0.24 14.15 -12.70
C ASP A 50 -0.17 13.20 -11.50
N SER A 51 0.16 11.94 -11.80
CA SER A 51 0.10 10.83 -10.85
C SER A 51 1.48 10.53 -10.26
N VAL A 52 1.53 10.47 -8.94
CA VAL A 52 2.72 10.18 -8.13
C VAL A 52 2.49 9.02 -7.15
N GLY A 53 1.23 8.62 -6.96
CA GLY A 53 0.83 7.62 -5.97
C GLY A 53 0.59 8.26 -4.59
N PHE A 54 -0.54 7.94 -3.98
CA PHE A 54 -0.86 8.32 -2.60
C PHE A 54 -1.22 7.09 -1.76
N ALA A 55 -0.83 7.09 -0.48
CA ALA A 55 -0.95 5.93 0.42
C ALA A 55 -2.38 5.36 0.55
N LEU A 56 -3.41 6.16 0.24
CA LEU A 56 -4.80 5.68 0.20
C LEU A 56 -5.03 4.63 -0.88
N GLU A 57 -4.30 4.70 -1.99
CA GLU A 57 -4.37 3.74 -3.09
C GLU A 57 -3.82 2.38 -2.64
N ASP A 58 -2.62 2.38 -2.03
CA ASP A 58 -2.01 1.18 -1.45
C ASP A 58 -2.87 0.59 -0.35
N PHE A 59 -3.41 1.44 0.53
CA PHE A 59 -4.34 0.99 1.58
C PHE A 59 -5.57 0.30 0.98
N SER A 60 -6.14 0.87 -0.08
CA SER A 60 -7.31 0.30 -0.76
C SER A 60 -6.96 -1.04 -1.43
N ALA A 61 -5.80 -1.12 -2.08
CA ALA A 61 -5.29 -2.35 -2.67
C ALA A 61 -5.04 -3.44 -1.61
N LEU A 62 -4.40 -3.11 -0.49
CA LEU A 62 -4.17 -4.03 0.62
C LEU A 62 -5.47 -4.53 1.24
N ARG A 63 -6.47 -3.65 1.42
CA ARG A 63 -7.82 -4.04 1.88
C ARG A 63 -8.49 -5.02 0.92
N TYR A 64 -8.33 -4.80 -0.38
CA TYR A 64 -8.86 -5.68 -1.41
C TYR A 64 -8.18 -7.05 -1.40
N VAL A 65 -6.84 -7.09 -1.42
CA VAL A 65 -6.06 -8.33 -1.36
C VAL A 65 -6.35 -9.10 -0.06
N TYR A 66 -6.43 -8.40 1.08
CA TYR A 66 -6.78 -8.99 2.37
C TYR A 66 -8.17 -9.66 2.33
N ARG A 67 -9.16 -9.01 1.71
CA ARG A 67 -10.50 -9.63 1.54
C ARG A 67 -10.41 -10.90 0.70
N LEU A 68 -9.74 -10.85 -0.46
CA LEU A 68 -9.59 -12.03 -1.32
C LEU A 68 -8.88 -13.19 -0.60
N HIS A 69 -7.85 -12.88 0.18
CA HIS A 69 -7.12 -13.86 0.99
C HIS A 69 -8.01 -14.50 2.07
N ARG A 70 -8.97 -13.74 2.62
CA ARG A 70 -9.94 -14.27 3.58
C ARG A 70 -11.02 -15.15 2.96
N GLU A 71 -11.43 -14.84 1.73
CA GLU A 71 -12.49 -15.56 1.00
C GLU A 71 -11.98 -16.88 0.39
N ARG A 72 -10.72 -16.92 -0.06
CA ARG A 72 -10.12 -18.15 -0.60
C ARG A 72 -9.76 -19.11 0.54
N ARG A 73 -10.10 -20.39 0.36
CA ARG A 73 -9.51 -21.48 1.13
C ARG A 73 -8.21 -21.89 0.45
N GLY A 74 -7.09 -21.61 1.09
CA GLY A 74 -5.75 -21.95 0.65
C GLY A 74 -4.79 -21.94 1.83
N GLU A 75 -3.59 -22.46 1.63
CA GLU A 75 -2.55 -22.48 2.65
C GLU A 75 -2.18 -21.04 3.05
N ARG A 76 -2.22 -20.79 4.36
CA ARG A 76 -1.80 -19.53 4.96
C ARG A 76 -0.46 -19.78 5.62
N LEU A 77 0.54 -19.01 5.22
CA LEU A 77 1.78 -18.97 5.95
C LEU A 77 1.65 -17.92 7.03
N ASP A 78 1.63 -18.37 8.28
CA ASP A 78 1.74 -17.48 9.42
C ASP A 78 3.22 -17.11 9.61
N ILE A 79 3.49 -15.80 9.57
CA ILE A 79 4.81 -15.24 9.82
C ILE A 79 4.75 -14.56 11.19
N ASP A 80 5.62 -14.98 12.10
CA ASP A 80 5.76 -14.36 13.40
C ASP A 80 6.49 -13.00 13.26
N LEU A 81 5.70 -11.92 13.14
CA LEU A 81 6.20 -10.55 13.05
C LEU A 81 6.31 -9.88 14.42
N ILE A 82 5.52 -10.30 15.39
CA ILE A 82 5.45 -9.71 16.74
C ILE A 82 5.51 -10.85 17.74
N PRO A 83 6.54 -10.91 18.59
CA PRO A 83 6.72 -12.03 19.50
C PRO A 83 5.58 -12.14 20.50
N ASP A 84 5.12 -13.37 20.73
CA ASP A 84 4.18 -13.68 21.80
C ASP A 84 4.90 -13.75 23.15
N LEU A 85 4.76 -12.70 23.96
CA LEU A 85 5.42 -12.55 25.26
C LEU A 85 4.42 -12.63 26.41
N GLN A 86 4.68 -13.54 27.36
CA GLN A 86 3.90 -13.61 28.62
C GLN A 86 4.06 -12.34 29.47
N ASN A 87 5.26 -11.75 29.47
CA ASN A 87 5.52 -10.44 30.03
C ASN A 87 5.94 -9.49 28.89
N PRO A 88 5.12 -8.51 28.49
CA PRO A 88 5.42 -7.63 27.36
C PRO A 88 6.66 -6.73 27.59
N LYS A 89 7.20 -6.70 28.82
CA LYS A 89 8.44 -5.99 29.16
C LYS A 89 9.69 -6.88 29.16
N ASP A 90 9.53 -8.20 29.04
CA ASP A 90 10.63 -9.16 29.10
C ASP A 90 10.98 -9.73 27.73
N LEU A 91 11.54 -8.87 26.87
CA LEU A 91 12.05 -9.29 25.56
C LEU A 91 13.26 -10.24 25.67
N PHE A 92 14.03 -10.15 26.77
CA PHE A 92 15.22 -10.99 26.99
C PHE A 92 14.88 -12.46 27.22
N SER A 93 13.65 -12.78 27.63
CA SER A 93 13.15 -14.16 27.67
C SER A 93 13.32 -14.92 26.34
N LEU A 94 13.34 -14.20 25.20
CA LEU A 94 13.60 -14.78 23.88
C LEU A 94 15.08 -15.10 23.60
N ILE A 95 15.99 -14.51 24.39
CA ILE A 95 17.45 -14.62 24.24
C ILE A 95 17.96 -15.54 25.35
N GLY A 96 17.65 -16.84 25.27
CA GLY A 96 17.87 -17.78 26.38
C GLY A 96 18.04 -19.22 25.94
N SER A 97 19.29 -19.69 25.95
CA SER A 97 19.82 -21.02 25.63
C SER A 97 19.90 -21.39 24.14
N HIS A 98 21.14 -21.61 23.69
CA HIS A 98 21.55 -22.15 22.40
C HIS A 98 21.00 -23.58 22.21
N ARG A 99 19.67 -23.75 22.10
CA ARG A 99 19.07 -25.02 21.70
C ARG A 99 19.11 -25.07 20.18
N SER A 100 20.18 -25.69 19.68
CA SER A 100 20.31 -26.28 18.35
C SER A 100 19.10 -26.07 17.42
N LEU A 101 19.28 -25.28 16.37
CA LEU A 101 18.40 -25.19 15.18
C LEU A 101 18.26 -26.53 14.41
N ARG A 102 18.52 -27.68 15.03
CA ARG A 102 18.22 -29.01 14.48
C ARG A 102 17.01 -29.57 15.20
N GLU A 103 15.86 -29.27 14.64
CA GLU A 103 14.81 -30.24 14.32
C GLU A 103 13.76 -29.50 13.49
N ARG A 104 13.94 -29.53 12.17
CA ARG A 104 12.83 -29.27 11.25
C ARG A 104 11.97 -30.54 11.25
N PRO A 105 10.67 -30.49 11.60
CA PRO A 105 9.76 -31.58 11.30
C PRO A 105 9.82 -31.90 9.80
N ALA A 106 9.85 -33.18 9.47
CA ALA A 106 10.13 -33.72 8.15
C ALA A 106 8.97 -33.57 7.13
N GLU A 107 8.30 -32.43 7.07
CA GLU A 107 7.14 -32.25 6.16
C GLU A 107 7.42 -31.40 4.91
N LEU A 108 8.60 -30.75 4.80
CA LEU A 108 8.96 -29.98 3.60
C LEU A 108 9.63 -30.81 2.49
N ALA A 109 9.80 -32.12 2.66
CA ALA A 109 10.47 -32.97 1.66
C ALA A 109 9.51 -33.58 0.63
N GLU A 110 8.20 -33.59 0.87
CA GLU A 110 7.25 -34.31 0.00
C GLU A 110 6.61 -33.42 -1.09
N VAL A 111 6.57 -32.11 -0.90
CA VAL A 111 6.02 -31.17 -1.90
C VAL A 111 6.97 -30.96 -3.10
N ALA A 112 8.25 -31.30 -2.97
CA ALA A 112 9.22 -31.20 -4.07
C ALA A 112 9.25 -32.45 -4.99
N ARG A 113 8.35 -33.42 -4.81
CA ARG A 113 8.28 -34.66 -5.61
C ARG A 113 6.89 -34.97 -6.20
N ALA A 114 5.95 -34.04 -6.18
CA ALA A 114 4.67 -34.17 -6.87
C ALA A 114 4.59 -33.22 -8.08
#